data_AF-A0A1V5PYR9-F1
#
_entry.id   AF-A0A1V5PYR9-F1
#
_cell.length_a   1.000
_cell.length_b   1.000
_cell.length_c   1.000
_cell.angle_alpha   90.00
_cell.angle_beta   90.00
_cell.angle_gamma   90.00
#
_symmetry.space_group_name_H-M   'P 1'
#
loop_
_entity.id
_entity.type
_entity.pdbx_description
1 polymer ?
#
loop_
_entity_poly.entity_id
_entity_poly.type
_entity_poly.pdbx_seq_one_letter_code
_entity_poly.pdbx_strand_id
1 'polypeptide(L)'
;MNWLELLIGANNVLSVGIGATAFALQLYLFFYNRESRVARSFGGLLICVVYVYLTDLLMGNAQNPHLAEPLLRWQWLGIAFTPTLYLEFTRAIRQVVQQDHFPSWLRIGSYILSGIIALLAVTTDLVVHNGTVRQGAAFLQPGPLFYPFAVLFALALIWGLRQTLAARSRCYTHTARRRMTYLSIGFIAPALGVFPYLLIVGWPAVLPDALLWTLLLLGNIAVGVMLALMSYAVAFIGALTPDRVVKHRLVRFMLRGPLAALLALIAFGFGRTIERALGLGQYTLALLAVAGAIILVQLGVELSKPLLDLALYREGRAEIARAQELSQSLLTTADLRQFLENILAALCELVQSNAGFIAALENGALHREIWCSFNIVAEEVAHFPLAESVAAQSQDGFILWNDYWITPIYDRSGVEMLGLAGILKPQLALPLHPERRQFFDQLLLQVQAALDDRRLQQAVFSALTPILGELGEIQRRQGLLRYGGASARDFALTASEDLPQWVHDALAHYWGGPRFTDNPLLNLKVVQQAAAVHDGSPTKALRAVLTEALEHLRPDGERKLTAPEWLLYNILEMKFIRGQKVREVAMRLALSESDYYRKQRIAIENLTQVIIEMETHLHDEPGGAQK
;
A
#
# COMPACT_ATOMS: atom_id res chain seq x y z
N MET A 1 -19.26 -36.28 29.09
CA MET A 1 -19.22 -35.66 27.75
C MET A 1 -18.77 -36.74 26.79
N ASN A 2 -19.64 -37.17 25.88
CA ASN A 2 -19.31 -38.27 24.98
C ASN A 2 -18.22 -37.80 24.00
N TRP A 3 -17.23 -38.63 23.70
CA TRP A 3 -16.16 -38.31 22.72
C TRP A 3 -16.71 -37.81 21.38
N LEU A 4 -17.87 -38.34 20.97
CA LEU A 4 -18.60 -37.93 19.78
C LEU A 4 -19.10 -36.47 19.84
N GLU A 5 -19.65 -36.03 20.98
CA GLU A 5 -20.13 -34.65 21.17
C GLU A 5 -18.97 -33.64 21.09
N LEU A 6 -17.80 -34.02 21.61
CA LEU A 6 -16.59 -33.21 21.54
C LEU A 6 -16.11 -33.07 20.09
N LEU A 7 -16.09 -34.16 19.32
CA LEU A 7 -15.72 -34.15 17.91
C LEU A 7 -16.67 -33.31 17.05
N ILE A 8 -17.98 -33.43 17.27
CA ILE A 8 -19.00 -32.62 16.57
C ILE A 8 -18.81 -31.14 16.90
N GLY A 9 -18.64 -30.80 18.18
CA GLY A 9 -18.39 -29.42 18.62
C GLY A 9 -17.11 -28.83 18.02
N ALA A 10 -16.02 -29.60 18.00
CA ALA A 10 -14.76 -29.21 17.40
C ALA A 10 -14.88 -28.98 15.88
N ASN A 11 -15.59 -29.87 15.18
CA ASN A 11 -15.83 -29.72 13.75
C ASN A 11 -16.65 -28.48 13.43
N ASN A 12 -17.70 -28.18 14.21
CA ASN A 12 -18.51 -26.99 14.02
C ASN A 12 -17.69 -25.71 14.19
N VAL A 13 -16.90 -25.62 15.28
CA VAL A 13 -16.00 -24.48 15.51
C VAL A 13 -14.99 -24.33 14.38
N LEU A 14 -14.45 -25.45 13.88
CA LEU A 14 -13.50 -25.46 12.78
C LEU A 14 -14.14 -25.02 11.45
N SER A 15 -15.35 -25.46 11.12
CA SER A 15 -16.10 -25.01 9.94
C SER A 15 -16.30 -23.49 9.96
N VAL A 16 -16.72 -22.92 11.11
CA VAL A 16 -16.80 -21.46 11.26
C VAL A 16 -15.42 -20.80 11.07
N GLY A 17 -14.38 -21.41 11.63
CA GLY A 17 -13.00 -20.97 11.47
C GLY A 17 -12.53 -20.95 10.01
N ILE A 18 -12.91 -21.93 9.20
CA ILE A 18 -12.60 -21.97 7.76
C ILE A 18 -13.31 -20.84 7.03
N GLY A 19 -14.60 -20.62 7.30
CA GLY A 19 -15.35 -19.49 6.74
C GLY A 19 -14.71 -18.14 7.07
N ALA A 20 -14.35 -17.93 8.34
CA ALA A 20 -13.63 -16.73 8.79
C ALA A 20 -12.24 -16.60 8.13
N THR A 21 -11.53 -17.71 7.96
CA THR A 21 -10.22 -17.75 7.28
C THR A 21 -10.35 -17.39 5.81
N ALA A 22 -11.32 -17.97 5.10
CA ALA A 22 -11.59 -17.67 3.70
C ALA A 22 -11.98 -16.19 3.50
N PHE A 23 -12.82 -15.65 4.38
CA PHE A 23 -13.21 -14.24 4.37
C PHE A 23 -12.02 -13.30 4.61
N ALA A 24 -11.19 -13.60 5.61
CA ALA A 24 -9.99 -12.81 5.87
C ALA A 24 -9.02 -12.87 4.69
N LEU A 25 -8.78 -14.04 4.10
CA LEU A 25 -7.93 -14.21 2.91
C LEU A 25 -8.48 -13.43 1.71
N GLN A 26 -9.80 -13.41 1.54
CA GLN A 26 -10.47 -12.61 0.52
C GLN A 26 -10.20 -11.11 0.74
N LEU A 27 -10.39 -10.60 1.97
CA LEU A 27 -10.09 -9.21 2.29
C LEU A 27 -8.62 -8.86 2.06
N TYR A 28 -7.70 -9.74 2.47
CA TYR A 28 -6.28 -9.57 2.23
C TYR A 28 -5.97 -9.39 0.74
N LEU A 29 -6.49 -10.28 -0.10
CA LEU A 29 -6.26 -10.24 -1.55
C LEU A 29 -6.95 -9.04 -2.20
N PHE A 30 -8.12 -8.63 -1.69
CA PHE A 30 -8.84 -7.45 -2.16
C PHE A 30 -8.08 -6.16 -1.88
N PHE A 31 -7.49 -5.98 -0.69
CA PHE A 31 -6.79 -4.74 -0.35
C PHE A 31 -5.36 -4.68 -0.90
N TYR A 32 -4.66 -5.81 -0.98
CA TYR A 32 -3.23 -5.80 -1.31
C TYR A 32 -2.89 -6.26 -2.73
N ASN A 33 -3.79 -6.99 -3.40
CA ASN A 33 -3.50 -7.63 -4.68
C ASN A 33 -4.62 -7.42 -5.73
N ARG A 34 -5.44 -6.35 -5.61
CA ARG A 34 -6.61 -6.08 -6.47
C ARG A 34 -6.29 -6.06 -7.96
N GLU A 35 -5.11 -5.55 -8.32
CA GLU A 35 -4.69 -5.40 -9.72
C GLU A 35 -4.43 -6.76 -10.39
N SER A 36 -4.00 -7.76 -9.62
CA SER A 36 -3.69 -9.09 -10.14
C SER A 36 -4.97 -9.83 -10.55
N ARG A 37 -5.04 -10.23 -11.83
CA ARG A 37 -6.15 -11.05 -12.37
C ARG A 37 -6.29 -12.39 -11.65
N VAL A 38 -5.17 -12.98 -11.21
CA VAL A 38 -5.15 -14.26 -10.47
C VAL A 38 -5.73 -14.08 -9.08
N ALA A 39 -5.40 -12.97 -8.41
CA ALA A 39 -5.95 -12.65 -7.10
C ALA A 39 -7.46 -12.36 -7.15
N ARG A 40 -7.94 -11.65 -8.17
CA ARG A 40 -9.39 -11.40 -8.36
C ARG A 40 -10.19 -12.67 -8.61
N SER A 41 -9.72 -13.54 -9.49
CA SER A 41 -10.40 -14.82 -9.79
C SER A 41 -10.39 -15.78 -8.60
N PHE A 42 -9.28 -15.87 -7.88
CA PHE A 42 -9.22 -16.63 -6.62
C PHE A 42 -10.07 -15.99 -5.51
N GLY A 43 -10.13 -14.67 -5.43
CA GLY A 43 -11.05 -13.95 -4.54
C GLY A 43 -12.52 -14.29 -4.83
N GLY A 44 -12.88 -14.47 -6.10
CA GLY A 44 -14.17 -15.03 -6.51
C GLY A 44 -14.43 -16.43 -5.95
N LEU A 45 -13.46 -17.35 -6.06
CA LEU A 45 -13.56 -18.68 -5.45
C LEU A 45 -13.73 -18.61 -3.93
N LEU A 46 -13.00 -17.72 -3.25
CA LEU A 46 -13.17 -17.49 -1.81
C LEU A 46 -14.56 -16.96 -1.46
N ILE A 47 -15.17 -16.11 -2.29
CA ILE A 47 -16.56 -15.66 -2.08
C ILE A 47 -17.52 -16.85 -2.08
N CYS A 48 -17.39 -17.77 -3.03
CA CYS A 48 -18.21 -18.98 -3.04
C CYS A 48 -18.03 -19.80 -1.76
N VAL A 49 -16.79 -20.02 -1.33
CA VAL A 49 -16.50 -20.73 -0.07
C VAL A 49 -17.13 -19.99 1.12
N VAL A 50 -16.87 -18.70 1.27
CA VAL A 50 -17.43 -17.87 2.37
C VAL A 50 -18.94 -17.93 2.39
N TYR A 51 -19.59 -17.83 1.22
CA TYR A 51 -21.03 -17.88 1.10
C TYR A 51 -21.58 -19.24 1.57
N VAL A 52 -20.98 -20.35 1.15
CA VAL A 52 -21.37 -21.70 1.59
C VAL A 52 -21.23 -21.86 3.10
N TYR A 53 -20.10 -21.47 3.68
CA TYR A 53 -19.87 -21.56 5.13
C TYR A 53 -20.74 -20.60 5.95
N LEU A 54 -21.09 -19.43 5.39
CA LEU A 54 -22.00 -18.49 6.01
C LEU A 54 -23.42 -19.08 6.09
N THR A 55 -23.90 -19.68 5.00
CA THR A 55 -25.21 -20.35 4.98
C THR A 55 -25.25 -21.55 5.94
N ASP A 56 -24.15 -22.29 6.03
CA ASP A 56 -23.99 -23.40 6.97
C ASP A 56 -24.04 -22.93 8.44
N LEU A 57 -23.38 -21.80 8.74
CA LEU A 57 -23.41 -21.17 10.05
C LEU A 57 -24.81 -20.66 10.44
N LEU A 58 -25.54 -20.06 9.49
CA LEU A 58 -26.91 -19.58 9.70
C LEU A 58 -27.89 -20.73 9.97
N MET A 59 -27.54 -21.95 9.57
CA MET A 59 -28.30 -23.17 9.86
C MET A 59 -28.11 -23.67 11.30
N GLY A 60 -27.14 -23.11 12.04
CA GLY A 60 -26.71 -23.58 13.36
C GLY A 60 -27.88 -23.82 14.32
N ASN A 61 -28.07 -25.09 14.71
CA ASN A 61 -29.16 -25.60 15.54
C ASN A 61 -30.58 -25.37 14.99
N ALA A 62 -30.79 -25.43 13.67
CA ALA A 62 -32.12 -25.37 13.06
C ALA A 62 -33.02 -26.54 13.52
N GLN A 63 -33.62 -26.39 14.69
CA GLN A 63 -34.80 -27.14 15.16
C GLN A 63 -36.05 -26.78 14.32
N ASN A 64 -35.94 -25.77 13.44
CA ASN A 64 -36.99 -25.27 12.57
C ASN A 64 -36.78 -25.75 11.12
N PRO A 65 -37.38 -26.89 10.71
CA PRO A 65 -37.24 -27.43 9.35
C PRO A 65 -37.69 -26.45 8.25
N HIS A 66 -38.61 -25.51 8.57
CA HIS A 66 -39.08 -24.48 7.65
C HIS A 66 -38.00 -23.50 7.16
N LEU A 67 -36.93 -23.28 7.93
CA LEU A 67 -35.83 -22.38 7.53
C LEU A 67 -34.63 -23.14 6.96
N ALA A 68 -34.45 -24.42 7.33
CA ALA A 68 -33.30 -25.21 6.90
C ALA A 68 -33.29 -25.46 5.38
N GLU A 69 -34.43 -25.87 4.81
CA GLU A 69 -34.53 -26.14 3.37
C GLU A 69 -34.27 -24.91 2.48
N PRO A 70 -34.89 -23.73 2.68
CA PRO A 70 -34.60 -22.57 1.86
C PRO A 70 -33.15 -22.12 2.01
N LEU A 71 -32.56 -22.16 3.23
CA LEU A 71 -31.15 -21.86 3.43
C LEU A 71 -30.25 -22.81 2.64
N LEU A 72 -30.49 -24.13 2.69
CA LEU A 72 -29.73 -25.10 1.88
C LEU A 72 -29.88 -24.84 0.36
N ARG A 73 -31.05 -24.42 -0.10
CA ARG A 73 -31.26 -24.04 -1.52
C ARG A 73 -30.48 -22.78 -1.87
N TRP A 74 -30.41 -21.80 -0.98
CA TRP A 74 -29.58 -20.60 -1.18
C TRP A 74 -28.10 -20.94 -1.23
N GLN A 75 -27.61 -21.89 -0.41
CA GLN A 75 -26.21 -22.37 -0.43
C GLN A 75 -25.72 -22.78 -1.83
N TRP A 76 -26.63 -23.28 -2.67
CA TRP A 76 -26.33 -23.67 -4.05
C TRP A 76 -25.86 -22.55 -4.95
N LEU A 77 -26.10 -21.29 -4.60
CA LEU A 77 -25.54 -20.15 -5.32
C LEU A 77 -24.00 -20.20 -5.25
N GLY A 78 -23.42 -20.45 -4.07
CA GLY A 78 -21.97 -20.63 -3.94
C GLY A 78 -21.46 -21.86 -4.71
N ILE A 79 -22.19 -22.97 -4.64
CA ILE A 79 -21.84 -24.24 -5.28
C ILE A 79 -21.84 -24.13 -6.82
N ALA A 80 -22.89 -23.54 -7.39
CA ALA A 80 -23.11 -23.45 -8.83
C ALA A 80 -22.09 -22.55 -9.54
N PHE A 81 -21.63 -21.46 -8.90
CA PHE A 81 -20.62 -20.56 -9.48
C PHE A 81 -19.18 -21.08 -9.34
N THR A 82 -18.93 -22.07 -8.47
CA THR A 82 -17.58 -22.58 -8.20
C THR A 82 -16.85 -23.12 -9.44
N PRO A 83 -17.44 -23.98 -10.31
CA PRO A 83 -16.80 -24.44 -11.55
C PRO A 83 -16.37 -23.30 -12.48
N THR A 84 -17.24 -22.31 -12.66
CA THR A 84 -17.00 -21.16 -13.53
C THR A 84 -15.83 -20.33 -13.03
N LEU A 85 -15.77 -20.09 -11.72
CA LEU A 85 -14.66 -19.38 -11.09
C LEU A 85 -13.36 -20.19 -11.11
N TYR A 86 -13.41 -21.53 -11.07
CA TYR A 86 -12.24 -22.39 -11.29
C TYR A 86 -11.69 -22.26 -12.71
N LEU A 87 -12.57 -22.20 -13.71
CA LEU A 87 -12.16 -21.98 -15.10
C LEU A 87 -11.52 -20.61 -15.27
N GLU A 88 -12.11 -19.56 -14.69
CA GLU A 88 -11.51 -18.21 -14.70
C GLU A 88 -10.17 -18.15 -13.98
N PHE A 89 -10.07 -18.79 -12.81
CA PHE A 89 -8.83 -18.86 -12.04
C PHE A 89 -7.72 -19.58 -12.81
N THR A 90 -8.04 -20.73 -13.40
CA THR A 90 -7.12 -21.48 -14.27
C THR A 90 -6.68 -20.64 -15.47
N ARG A 91 -7.61 -19.91 -16.10
CA ARG A 91 -7.33 -19.01 -17.21
C ARG A 91 -6.39 -17.87 -16.79
N ALA A 92 -6.66 -17.25 -15.64
CA ALA A 92 -5.82 -16.19 -15.09
C ALA A 92 -4.40 -16.69 -14.80
N ILE A 93 -4.26 -17.90 -14.24
CA ILE A 93 -2.96 -18.55 -14.03
C ILE A 93 -2.24 -18.79 -15.36
N ARG A 94 -2.95 -19.29 -16.38
CA ARG A 94 -2.38 -19.56 -17.69
C ARG A 94 -1.86 -18.29 -18.36
N GLN A 95 -2.59 -17.18 -18.25
CA GLN A 95 -2.20 -15.87 -18.79
C GLN A 95 -0.87 -15.37 -18.23
N VAL A 96 -0.48 -15.80 -17.01
CA VAL A 96 0.83 -15.45 -16.43
C VAL A 96 1.99 -16.13 -17.17
N VAL A 97 1.75 -17.28 -17.80
CA VAL A 97 2.81 -18.12 -18.39
C VAL A 97 2.75 -18.12 -19.93
N GLN A 98 1.57 -17.94 -20.53
CA GLN A 98 1.36 -17.98 -21.98
C GLN A 98 0.28 -17.02 -22.43
N GLN A 99 0.40 -16.54 -23.68
CA GLN A 99 -0.68 -15.84 -24.36
C GLN A 99 -1.91 -16.76 -24.52
N ASP A 100 -3.04 -16.24 -24.09
CA ASP A 100 -4.27 -17.00 -23.92
C ASP A 100 -5.11 -16.97 -25.20
N HIS A 101 -5.41 -18.15 -25.74
CA HIS A 101 -6.24 -18.34 -26.92
C HIS A 101 -7.67 -18.78 -26.55
N PHE A 102 -8.08 -18.64 -25.28
CA PHE A 102 -9.42 -19.01 -24.86
C PHE A 102 -10.48 -18.06 -25.43
N PRO A 103 -11.55 -18.59 -26.07
CA PRO A 103 -12.62 -17.77 -26.57
C PRO A 103 -13.28 -16.97 -25.44
N SER A 104 -13.58 -15.70 -25.70
CA SER A 104 -14.34 -14.84 -24.76
C SER A 104 -15.77 -15.37 -24.53
N TRP A 105 -16.39 -15.99 -25.54
CA TRP A 105 -17.75 -16.54 -25.44
C TRP A 105 -17.88 -17.65 -24.41
N LEU A 106 -16.84 -18.48 -24.21
CA LEU A 106 -16.87 -19.59 -23.26
C LEU A 106 -16.97 -19.08 -21.81
N ARG A 107 -16.36 -17.92 -21.52
CA ARG A 107 -16.48 -17.24 -20.23
C ARG A 107 -17.93 -16.87 -19.95
N ILE A 108 -18.55 -16.16 -20.88
CA ILE A 108 -19.95 -15.71 -20.78
C ILE A 108 -20.87 -16.93 -20.66
N GLY A 109 -20.66 -17.94 -21.50
CA GLY A 109 -21.39 -19.21 -21.48
C GLY A 109 -21.32 -19.91 -20.12
N SER A 110 -20.14 -19.98 -19.49
CA SER A 110 -19.99 -20.59 -18.16
C SER A 110 -20.74 -19.83 -17.05
N TYR A 111 -20.73 -18.49 -17.08
CA TYR A 111 -21.49 -17.69 -16.11
C TYR A 111 -22.99 -17.82 -16.29
N ILE A 112 -23.47 -17.81 -17.53
CA ILE A 112 -24.90 -18.02 -17.85
C ILE A 112 -25.32 -19.41 -17.38
N LEU A 113 -24.53 -20.45 -17.67
CA LEU A 113 -24.82 -21.82 -17.27
C LEU A 113 -24.86 -21.97 -15.74
N SER A 114 -23.87 -21.42 -15.02
CA SER A 114 -23.88 -21.38 -13.55
C SER A 114 -25.08 -20.62 -13.00
N GLY A 115 -25.48 -19.51 -13.62
CA GLY A 115 -26.67 -18.74 -13.23
C GLY A 115 -27.96 -19.52 -13.42
N ILE A 116 -28.11 -20.24 -14.54
CA ILE A 116 -29.25 -21.12 -14.80
C ILE A 116 -29.31 -22.25 -13.75
N ILE A 117 -28.18 -22.89 -13.45
CA ILE A 117 -28.12 -23.96 -12.45
C ILE A 117 -28.46 -23.43 -11.05
N ALA A 118 -27.93 -22.27 -10.68
CA ALA A 118 -28.25 -21.62 -9.41
C ALA A 118 -29.75 -21.30 -9.30
N LEU A 119 -30.34 -20.72 -10.36
CA LEU A 119 -31.76 -20.40 -10.41
C LEU A 119 -32.62 -21.66 -10.30
N LEU A 120 -32.27 -22.72 -11.04
CA LEU A 120 -32.96 -24.01 -10.97
C LEU A 120 -32.83 -24.65 -9.58
N ALA A 121 -31.66 -24.60 -8.94
CA ALA A 121 -31.46 -25.16 -7.61
C ALA A 121 -32.25 -24.41 -6.51
N VAL A 122 -32.44 -23.09 -6.66
CA VAL A 122 -33.22 -22.29 -5.72
C VAL A 122 -34.73 -22.49 -5.92
N THR A 123 -35.19 -22.57 -7.18
CA THR A 123 -36.63 -22.55 -7.51
C THR A 123 -37.27 -23.91 -7.76
N THR A 124 -36.48 -24.93 -8.12
CA THR A 124 -37.01 -26.23 -8.57
C THR A 124 -36.31 -27.40 -7.90
N ASP A 125 -36.99 -28.55 -7.92
CA ASP A 125 -36.49 -29.81 -7.36
C ASP A 125 -35.64 -30.64 -8.33
N LEU A 126 -35.35 -30.09 -9.52
CA LEU A 126 -34.63 -30.75 -10.61
C LEU A 126 -33.14 -30.95 -10.30
N VAL A 127 -32.52 -29.98 -9.64
CA VAL A 127 -31.10 -30.07 -9.24
C VAL A 127 -31.00 -30.75 -7.89
N VAL A 128 -31.91 -30.43 -6.98
CA VAL A 128 -31.81 -30.80 -5.56
C VAL A 128 -33.20 -30.80 -4.94
N HIS A 129 -33.50 -31.76 -4.07
CA HIS A 129 -34.81 -31.84 -3.42
C HIS A 129 -34.70 -32.31 -1.96
N ASN A 130 -35.71 -31.97 -1.15
CA ASN A 130 -35.92 -32.42 0.25
C ASN A 130 -34.72 -32.23 1.20
N GLY A 131 -34.85 -31.30 2.16
CA GLY A 131 -33.89 -31.19 3.27
C GLY A 131 -34.02 -32.35 4.24
N THR A 132 -33.02 -33.25 4.28
CA THR A 132 -32.96 -34.35 5.25
C THR A 132 -31.87 -34.10 6.28
N VAL A 133 -32.16 -34.42 7.54
CA VAL A 133 -31.16 -34.37 8.63
C VAL A 133 -30.69 -35.80 8.92
N ARG A 134 -29.40 -36.07 8.75
CA ARG A 134 -28.79 -37.36 9.12
C ARG A 134 -27.57 -37.07 9.99
N GLN A 135 -27.48 -37.76 11.13
CA GLN A 135 -26.36 -37.65 12.07
C GLN A 135 -26.04 -36.21 12.52
N GLY A 136 -27.06 -35.35 12.66
CA GLY A 136 -26.88 -33.97 13.13
C GLY A 136 -26.44 -32.96 12.08
N ALA A 137 -26.32 -33.35 10.80
CA ALA A 137 -26.10 -32.45 9.67
C ALA A 137 -27.32 -32.43 8.75
N ALA A 138 -27.74 -31.23 8.34
CA ALA A 138 -28.80 -31.03 7.36
C ALA A 138 -28.18 -30.96 5.95
N PHE A 139 -28.70 -31.75 5.02
CA PHE A 139 -28.28 -31.73 3.62
C PHE A 139 -29.48 -31.98 2.71
N LEU A 140 -29.35 -31.58 1.45
CA LEU A 140 -30.35 -31.85 0.44
C LEU A 140 -30.03 -33.11 -0.36
N GLN A 141 -31.06 -33.83 -0.83
CA GLN A 141 -30.89 -34.99 -1.68
C GLN A 141 -30.65 -34.60 -3.15
N PRO A 142 -29.83 -35.38 -3.89
CA PRO A 142 -29.48 -35.07 -5.26
C PRO A 142 -30.66 -35.34 -6.22
N GLY A 143 -31.06 -34.32 -6.99
CA GLY A 143 -32.02 -34.46 -8.09
C GLY A 143 -31.38 -35.01 -9.38
N PRO A 144 -32.16 -35.20 -10.45
CA PRO A 144 -31.65 -35.74 -11.71
C PRO A 144 -30.56 -34.87 -12.37
N LEU A 145 -30.63 -33.53 -12.26
CA LEU A 145 -29.62 -32.61 -12.80
C LEU A 145 -28.37 -32.49 -11.93
N PHE A 146 -28.36 -33.05 -10.71
CA PHE A 146 -27.18 -33.05 -9.85
C PHE A 146 -26.01 -33.81 -10.48
N TYR A 147 -26.28 -35.01 -11.01
CA TYR A 147 -25.24 -35.88 -11.59
C TYR A 147 -24.52 -35.25 -12.80
N PRO A 148 -25.21 -34.71 -13.83
CA PRO A 148 -24.51 -34.04 -14.93
C PRO A 148 -23.75 -32.79 -14.46
N PHE A 149 -24.28 -32.06 -13.47
CA PHE A 149 -23.54 -30.95 -12.85
C PHE A 149 -22.28 -31.43 -12.14
N ALA A 150 -22.35 -32.52 -11.36
CA ALA A 150 -21.20 -33.09 -10.67
C ALA A 150 -20.11 -33.57 -11.65
N VAL A 151 -20.50 -34.15 -12.78
CA VAL A 151 -19.56 -34.52 -13.86
C VAL A 151 -18.90 -33.27 -14.45
N LEU A 152 -19.67 -32.22 -14.76
CA LEU A 152 -19.14 -30.94 -15.26
C LEU A 152 -18.18 -30.31 -14.25
N PHE A 153 -18.55 -30.29 -12.97
CA PHE A 153 -17.74 -29.80 -11.86
C PHE A 153 -16.40 -30.55 -11.77
N ALA A 154 -16.44 -31.90 -11.81
CA ALA A 154 -15.25 -32.74 -11.78
C ALA A 154 -14.36 -32.52 -13.01
N LEU A 155 -14.95 -32.39 -14.21
CA LEU A 155 -14.21 -32.09 -15.44
C LEU A 155 -13.52 -30.73 -15.36
N ALA A 156 -14.20 -29.69 -14.87
CA ALA A 156 -13.62 -28.36 -14.68
C ALA A 156 -12.43 -28.38 -13.70
N LEU A 157 -12.54 -29.13 -12.60
CA LEU A 157 -11.46 -29.34 -11.63
C LEU A 157 -10.27 -30.08 -12.22
N ILE A 158 -10.50 -31.24 -12.84
CA ILE A 158 -9.43 -32.07 -13.41
C ILE A 158 -8.72 -31.31 -14.53
N TRP A 159 -9.49 -30.64 -15.39
CA TRP A 159 -8.94 -29.80 -16.44
C TRP A 159 -8.14 -28.63 -15.85
N GLY A 160 -8.68 -27.92 -14.86
CA GLY A 160 -8.01 -26.81 -14.18
C GLY A 160 -6.69 -27.21 -13.51
N LEU A 161 -6.68 -28.35 -12.83
CA LEU A 161 -5.48 -28.92 -12.20
C LEU A 161 -4.44 -29.30 -13.27
N ARG A 162 -4.85 -29.97 -14.34
CA ARG A 162 -3.95 -30.36 -15.45
C ARG A 162 -3.32 -29.13 -16.10
N GLN A 163 -4.07 -28.06 -16.31
CA GLN A 163 -3.54 -26.81 -16.86
C GLN A 163 -2.58 -26.11 -15.89
N THR A 164 -2.89 -26.10 -14.59
CA THR A 164 -2.00 -25.53 -13.56
C THR A 164 -0.67 -26.29 -13.49
N LEU A 165 -0.71 -27.62 -13.58
CA LEU A 165 0.48 -28.47 -13.65
C LEU A 165 1.27 -28.25 -14.97
N ALA A 166 0.58 -28.09 -16.10
CA ALA A 166 1.23 -27.74 -17.36
C ALA A 166 1.93 -26.37 -17.27
N ALA A 167 1.29 -25.38 -16.67
CA ALA A 167 1.88 -24.06 -16.44
C ALA A 167 3.09 -24.13 -15.50
N ARG A 168 3.08 -25.00 -14.48
CA ARG A 168 4.27 -25.25 -13.61
C ARG A 168 5.49 -25.72 -14.41
N SER A 169 5.30 -26.64 -15.35
CA SER A 169 6.41 -27.19 -16.16
C SER A 169 7.08 -26.12 -17.05
N ARG A 170 6.33 -25.06 -17.38
CA ARG A 170 6.78 -23.95 -18.24
C ARG A 170 7.41 -22.80 -17.45
N CYS A 171 7.40 -22.85 -16.12
CA CYS A 171 8.12 -21.87 -15.29
C CYS A 171 9.64 -22.10 -15.37
N TYR A 172 10.37 -21.07 -15.78
CA TYR A 172 11.84 -21.10 -15.91
C TYR A 172 12.57 -21.03 -14.55
N THR A 173 12.03 -20.31 -13.57
CA THR A 173 12.70 -20.12 -12.28
C THR A 173 12.25 -21.13 -11.22
N HIS A 174 13.17 -21.54 -10.36
CA HIS A 174 12.90 -22.45 -9.24
C HIS A 174 11.85 -21.88 -8.27
N THR A 175 11.88 -20.57 -8.03
CA THR A 175 10.94 -19.87 -7.15
C THR A 175 9.52 -19.87 -7.72
N ALA A 176 9.33 -19.59 -9.01
CA ALA A 176 8.03 -19.66 -9.66
C ALA A 176 7.48 -21.09 -9.68
N ARG A 177 8.32 -22.08 -9.97
CA ARG A 177 7.93 -23.50 -9.96
C ARG A 177 7.48 -23.97 -8.57
N ARG A 178 8.17 -23.54 -7.50
CA ARG A 178 7.80 -23.84 -6.12
C ARG A 178 6.44 -23.25 -5.75
N ARG A 179 6.18 -21.98 -6.08
CA ARG A 179 4.87 -21.33 -5.84
C ARG A 179 3.73 -22.00 -6.59
N MET A 180 3.98 -22.38 -7.84
CA MET A 180 2.98 -23.11 -8.64
C MET A 180 2.70 -24.52 -8.10
N THR A 181 3.71 -25.14 -7.48
CA THR A 181 3.53 -26.42 -6.77
C THR A 181 2.59 -26.25 -5.58
N TYR A 182 2.79 -25.20 -4.79
CA TYR A 182 1.90 -24.86 -3.68
C TYR A 182 0.46 -24.63 -4.16
N LEU A 183 0.29 -23.85 -5.23
CA LEU A 183 -1.01 -23.64 -5.85
C LEU A 183 -1.69 -24.95 -6.30
N SER A 184 -0.91 -25.88 -6.85
CA SER A 184 -1.40 -27.16 -7.36
C SER A 184 -1.80 -28.12 -6.22
N ILE A 185 -1.04 -28.15 -5.11
CA ILE A 185 -1.35 -28.97 -3.93
C ILE A 185 -2.67 -28.53 -3.31
N GLY A 186 -2.89 -27.22 -3.21
CA GLY A 186 -4.13 -26.68 -2.63
C GLY A 186 -5.31 -26.61 -3.60
N PHE A 187 -5.12 -26.92 -4.89
CA PHE A 187 -6.11 -26.64 -5.94
C PHE A 187 -7.49 -27.25 -5.68
N ILE A 188 -7.56 -28.38 -4.97
CA ILE A 188 -8.83 -29.04 -4.64
C ILE A 188 -9.57 -28.39 -3.45
N ALA A 189 -8.91 -27.52 -2.69
CA ALA A 189 -9.43 -27.04 -1.40
C ALA A 189 -10.72 -26.22 -1.50
N PRO A 190 -10.87 -25.25 -2.43
CA PRO A 190 -12.17 -24.59 -2.60
C PRO A 190 -13.29 -25.56 -2.99
N ALA A 191 -12.96 -26.65 -3.70
CA ALA A 191 -13.97 -27.64 -4.09
C ALA A 191 -14.45 -28.48 -2.89
N LEU A 192 -13.52 -28.91 -2.04
CA LEU A 192 -13.84 -29.57 -0.78
C LEU A 192 -14.56 -28.63 0.18
N GLY A 193 -14.16 -27.35 0.23
CA GLY A 193 -14.78 -26.35 1.10
C GLY A 193 -16.22 -25.98 0.72
N VAL A 194 -16.57 -26.08 -0.57
CA VAL A 194 -17.93 -25.81 -1.07
C VAL A 194 -18.88 -26.99 -0.82
N PHE A 195 -18.34 -28.18 -0.56
CA PHE A 195 -19.10 -29.39 -0.26
C PHE A 195 -18.66 -30.04 1.07
N PRO A 196 -18.85 -29.36 2.22
CA PRO A 196 -18.40 -29.87 3.50
C PRO A 196 -19.04 -31.23 3.88
N TYR A 197 -20.22 -31.54 3.33
CA TYR A 197 -21.02 -32.73 3.65
C TYR A 197 -20.97 -33.86 2.61
N LEU A 198 -20.12 -33.76 1.57
CA LEU A 198 -19.99 -34.84 0.56
C LEU A 198 -19.68 -36.20 1.19
N LEU A 199 -18.86 -36.22 2.25
CA LEU A 199 -18.54 -37.45 2.99
C LEU A 199 -19.73 -38.04 3.75
N ILE A 200 -20.68 -37.20 4.19
CA ILE A 200 -21.88 -37.64 4.93
C ILE A 200 -22.86 -38.34 3.98
N VAL A 201 -23.03 -37.82 2.76
CA VAL A 201 -23.94 -38.37 1.76
C VAL A 201 -23.53 -39.80 1.34
N GLY A 202 -22.23 -40.06 1.24
CA GLY A 202 -21.67 -41.35 0.81
C GLY A 202 -21.25 -42.31 1.92
N TRP A 203 -21.51 -41.99 3.20
CA TRP A 203 -20.96 -42.77 4.31
C TRP A 203 -21.63 -44.16 4.46
N PRO A 204 -20.86 -45.27 4.47
CA PRO A 204 -21.41 -46.60 4.70
C PRO A 204 -21.98 -46.75 6.12
N ALA A 205 -23.19 -47.30 6.24
CA ALA A 205 -23.85 -47.53 7.53
C ALA A 205 -23.11 -48.53 8.46
N VAL A 206 -22.10 -49.23 7.95
CA VAL A 206 -21.32 -50.24 8.69
C VAL A 206 -20.14 -49.61 9.45
N LEU A 207 -19.72 -48.39 9.09
CA LEU A 207 -18.56 -47.74 9.70
C LEU A 207 -18.95 -46.92 10.94
N PRO A 208 -18.10 -46.88 11.99
CA PRO A 208 -18.39 -46.11 13.21
C PRO A 208 -18.51 -44.61 12.94
N ASP A 209 -19.51 -43.95 13.53
CA ASP A 209 -19.73 -42.50 13.41
C ASP A 209 -18.53 -41.68 13.92
N ALA A 210 -17.81 -42.18 14.92
CA ALA A 210 -16.59 -41.52 15.41
C ALA A 210 -15.53 -41.38 14.29
N LEU A 211 -15.41 -42.38 13.40
CA LEU A 211 -14.47 -42.33 12.28
C LEU A 211 -14.88 -41.24 11.28
N LEU A 212 -16.17 -41.12 10.96
CA LEU A 212 -16.70 -40.06 10.08
C LEU A 212 -16.32 -38.68 10.62
N TRP A 213 -16.61 -38.40 11.89
CA TRP A 213 -16.34 -37.09 12.49
C TRP A 213 -14.84 -36.79 12.61
N THR A 214 -14.00 -37.79 12.87
CA THR A 214 -12.54 -37.58 12.83
C THR A 214 -12.04 -37.26 11.42
N LEU A 215 -12.59 -37.90 10.38
CA LEU A 215 -12.24 -37.66 8.99
C LEU A 215 -12.71 -36.26 8.53
N LEU A 216 -13.92 -35.86 8.92
CA LEU A 216 -14.45 -34.52 8.66
C LEU A 216 -13.58 -33.44 9.32
N LEU A 217 -13.23 -33.63 10.59
CA LEU A 217 -12.33 -32.72 11.32
C LEU A 217 -10.99 -32.57 10.59
N LEU A 218 -10.36 -33.70 10.21
CA LEU A 218 -9.07 -33.70 9.54
C LEU A 218 -9.15 -33.10 8.12
N GLY A 219 -10.24 -33.38 7.40
CA GLY A 219 -10.53 -32.78 6.10
C GLY A 219 -10.70 -31.26 6.19
N ASN A 220 -11.42 -30.77 7.19
CA ASN A 220 -11.60 -29.35 7.44
C ASN A 220 -10.28 -28.63 7.80
N ILE A 221 -9.41 -29.26 8.59
CA ILE A 221 -8.05 -28.74 8.84
C ILE A 221 -7.28 -28.66 7.53
N ALA A 222 -7.33 -29.72 6.71
CA ALA A 222 -6.65 -29.76 5.42
C ALA A 222 -7.16 -28.66 4.48
N VAL A 223 -8.46 -28.43 4.40
CA VAL A 223 -9.07 -27.34 3.60
C VAL A 223 -8.55 -25.98 4.06
N GLY A 224 -8.58 -25.68 5.36
CA GLY A 224 -8.07 -24.41 5.89
C GLY A 224 -6.59 -24.16 5.56
N VAL A 225 -5.74 -25.18 5.77
CA VAL A 225 -4.30 -25.12 5.44
C VAL A 225 -4.08 -24.93 3.94
N MET A 226 -4.80 -25.66 3.10
CA MET A 226 -4.68 -25.55 1.65
C MET A 226 -5.16 -24.20 1.12
N LEU A 227 -6.24 -23.62 1.65
CA LEU A 227 -6.69 -22.27 1.30
C LEU A 227 -5.66 -21.21 1.68
N ALA A 228 -5.05 -21.32 2.86
CA ALA A 228 -3.96 -20.44 3.27
C ALA A 228 -2.73 -20.59 2.35
N LEU A 229 -2.40 -21.82 1.96
CA LEU A 229 -1.25 -22.11 1.09
C LEU A 229 -1.47 -21.67 -0.36
N MET A 230 -2.69 -21.80 -0.89
CA MET A 230 -3.08 -21.19 -2.17
C MET A 230 -3.01 -19.67 -2.11
N SER A 231 -3.58 -19.07 -1.06
CA SER A 231 -3.57 -17.61 -0.90
C SER A 231 -2.15 -17.07 -0.78
N TYR A 232 -1.28 -17.80 -0.08
CA TYR A 232 0.16 -17.52 -0.07
C TYR A 232 0.71 -17.50 -1.48
N ALA A 233 0.50 -18.56 -2.28
CA ALA A 233 1.01 -18.61 -3.66
C ALA A 233 0.44 -17.48 -4.54
N VAL A 234 -0.86 -17.18 -4.43
CA VAL A 234 -1.56 -16.13 -5.18
C VAL A 234 -1.08 -14.73 -4.78
N ALA A 235 -0.79 -14.49 -3.49
CA ALA A 235 -0.31 -13.21 -3.01
C ALA A 235 1.03 -12.78 -3.63
N PHE A 236 1.85 -13.73 -4.10
CA PHE A 236 3.09 -13.42 -4.83
C PHE A 236 2.88 -13.24 -6.35
N ILE A 237 1.75 -13.66 -6.91
CA ILE A 237 1.49 -13.56 -8.34
C ILE A 237 0.96 -12.15 -8.63
N GLY A 238 1.82 -11.33 -9.23
CA GLY A 238 1.50 -9.93 -9.58
C GLY A 238 1.82 -8.90 -8.48
N ALA A 239 2.45 -9.29 -7.37
CA ALA A 239 2.88 -8.34 -6.35
C ALA A 239 4.16 -7.60 -6.79
N LEU A 240 4.11 -6.25 -6.75
CA LEU A 240 5.25 -5.36 -6.99
C LEU A 240 6.18 -5.23 -5.77
N THR A 241 5.76 -5.76 -4.62
CA THR A 241 6.51 -5.64 -3.36
C THR A 241 7.52 -6.78 -3.19
N PRO A 242 8.64 -6.54 -2.48
CA PRO A 242 9.62 -7.58 -2.19
C PRO A 242 9.00 -8.77 -1.45
N ASP A 243 9.47 -9.99 -1.76
CA ASP A 243 8.94 -11.24 -1.21
C ASP A 243 8.85 -11.23 0.33
N ARG A 244 9.85 -10.63 1.00
CA ARG A 244 9.90 -10.51 2.46
C ARG A 244 8.70 -9.74 3.03
N VAL A 245 8.29 -8.66 2.36
CA VAL A 245 7.18 -7.79 2.80
C VAL A 245 5.86 -8.54 2.69
N VAL A 246 5.65 -9.27 1.58
CA VAL A 246 4.45 -10.10 1.37
C VAL A 246 4.35 -11.20 2.43
N LYS A 247 5.43 -11.95 2.68
CA LYS A 247 5.47 -13.00 3.71
C LYS A 247 5.15 -12.44 5.10
N HIS A 248 5.82 -11.37 5.50
CA HIS A 248 5.64 -10.74 6.81
C HIS A 248 4.21 -10.24 7.01
N ARG A 249 3.68 -9.55 5.99
CA ARG A 249 2.32 -9.02 6.01
C ARG A 249 1.28 -10.13 6.08
N LEU A 250 1.43 -11.19 5.27
CA LEU A 250 0.51 -12.32 5.26
C LEU A 250 0.52 -13.06 6.60
N VAL A 251 1.69 -13.36 7.15
CA VAL A 251 1.81 -14.06 8.45
C VAL A 251 1.16 -13.23 9.55
N ARG A 252 1.48 -11.93 9.65
CA ARG A 252 0.88 -11.03 10.63
C ARG A 252 -0.64 -10.91 10.46
N PHE A 253 -1.11 -10.84 9.22
CA PHE A 253 -2.54 -10.76 8.93
C PHE A 253 -3.27 -12.06 9.30
N MET A 254 -2.68 -13.23 9.02
CA MET A 254 -3.21 -14.54 9.43
C MET A 254 -3.27 -14.71 10.95
N LEU A 255 -2.24 -14.25 11.66
CA LEU A 255 -2.20 -14.27 13.12
C LEU A 255 -3.26 -13.34 13.74
N ARG A 256 -3.40 -12.11 13.23
CA ARG A 256 -4.31 -11.10 13.80
C ARG A 256 -5.78 -11.32 13.44
N GLY A 257 -6.08 -11.89 12.27
CA GLY A 257 -7.45 -12.11 11.81
C GLY A 257 -7.92 -13.55 12.08
N PRO A 258 -7.68 -14.50 11.15
CA PRO A 258 -8.17 -15.87 11.22
C PRO A 258 -7.85 -16.61 12.52
N LEU A 259 -6.59 -16.57 12.97
CA LEU A 259 -6.19 -17.28 14.17
C LEU A 259 -6.86 -16.69 15.42
N ALA A 260 -6.94 -15.37 15.51
CA ALA A 260 -7.64 -14.68 16.59
C ALA A 260 -9.14 -15.06 16.61
N ALA A 261 -9.79 -15.06 15.45
CA ALA A 261 -11.19 -15.45 15.33
C ALA A 261 -11.42 -16.92 15.73
N LEU A 262 -10.56 -17.83 15.27
CA LEU A 262 -10.64 -19.26 15.63
C LEU A 262 -10.45 -19.47 17.13
N LEU A 263 -9.42 -18.86 17.72
CA LEU A 263 -9.15 -18.98 19.17
C LEU A 263 -10.25 -18.33 20.01
N ALA A 264 -10.83 -17.22 19.57
CA ALA A 264 -11.99 -16.61 20.21
C ALA A 264 -13.21 -17.54 20.19
N LEU A 265 -13.49 -18.22 19.07
CA LEU A 265 -14.59 -19.18 18.98
C LEU A 265 -14.35 -20.42 19.85
N ILE A 266 -13.11 -20.93 19.90
CA ILE A 266 -12.74 -22.03 20.79
C ILE A 266 -12.94 -21.60 22.26
N ALA A 267 -12.48 -20.40 22.62
CA ALA A 267 -12.64 -19.85 23.96
C ALA A 267 -14.12 -19.64 24.32
N PHE A 268 -14.95 -19.18 23.39
CA PHE A 268 -16.39 -19.06 23.57
C PHE A 268 -17.03 -20.43 23.86
N GLY A 269 -16.70 -21.45 23.06
CA GLY A 269 -17.19 -22.82 23.25
C GLY A 269 -16.78 -23.41 24.60
N PHE A 270 -15.52 -23.18 25.01
CA PHE A 270 -15.01 -23.64 26.31
C PHE A 270 -15.66 -22.90 27.47
N GLY A 271 -15.80 -21.58 27.38
CA GLY A 271 -16.49 -20.76 28.37
C GLY A 271 -17.94 -21.21 28.57
N ARG A 272 -18.69 -21.46 27.48
CA ARG A 272 -20.07 -21.98 27.56
C ARG A 272 -20.14 -23.35 28.25
N THR A 273 -19.14 -24.21 28.06
CA THR A 273 -19.09 -25.53 28.71
C THR A 273 -18.87 -25.39 30.22
N ILE A 274 -17.96 -24.49 30.62
CA ILE A 274 -17.67 -24.20 32.02
C ILE A 274 -18.84 -23.52 32.73
N GLU A 275 -19.53 -22.58 32.07
CA GLU A 275 -20.74 -21.93 32.61
C GLU A 275 -21.80 -22.95 33.00
N ARG A 276 -22.07 -23.92 32.11
CA ARG A 276 -23.03 -25.00 32.38
C ARG A 276 -22.59 -25.87 33.55
N ALA A 277 -21.28 -26.10 33.69
CA ALA A 277 -20.74 -26.90 34.79
C ALA A 277 -20.80 -26.17 36.15
N LEU A 278 -20.64 -24.84 36.16
CA LEU A 278 -20.66 -24.00 37.36
C LEU A 278 -22.04 -23.42 37.70
N GLY A 279 -23.04 -23.59 36.83
CA GLY A 279 -24.39 -23.04 37.01
C GLY A 279 -24.46 -21.51 36.90
N LEU A 280 -23.53 -20.88 36.17
CA LEU A 280 -23.47 -19.43 36.00
C LEU A 280 -24.46 -18.93 34.95
N GLY A 281 -24.75 -17.62 34.97
CA GLY A 281 -25.60 -16.96 33.99
C GLY A 281 -25.08 -17.10 32.55
N GLN A 282 -26.00 -17.21 31.58
CA GLN A 282 -25.66 -17.46 30.18
C GLN A 282 -24.70 -16.39 29.62
N TYR A 283 -23.62 -16.84 28.98
CA TYR A 283 -22.61 -16.02 28.27
C TYR A 283 -21.69 -15.15 29.13
N THR A 284 -21.77 -15.21 30.46
CA THR A 284 -20.89 -14.43 31.36
C THR A 284 -19.40 -14.79 31.23
N LEU A 285 -19.01 -16.05 31.45
CA LEU A 285 -17.63 -16.50 31.28
C LEU A 285 -17.26 -16.69 29.80
N ALA A 286 -18.22 -16.98 28.92
CA ALA A 286 -17.98 -17.16 27.50
C ALA A 286 -17.50 -15.85 26.85
N LEU A 287 -18.15 -14.72 27.17
CA LEU A 287 -17.71 -13.41 26.69
C LEU A 287 -16.37 -12.99 27.32
N LEU A 288 -16.15 -13.29 28.60
CA LEU A 288 -14.87 -13.02 29.26
C LEU A 288 -13.72 -13.84 28.61
N ALA A 289 -13.97 -15.11 28.31
CA ALA A 289 -13.01 -16.00 27.66
C ALA A 289 -12.67 -15.51 26.24
N VAL A 290 -13.67 -15.02 25.49
CA VAL A 290 -13.47 -14.39 24.18
C VAL A 290 -12.58 -13.15 24.30
N ALA A 291 -12.90 -12.24 25.22
CA ALA A 291 -12.11 -11.03 25.43
C ALA A 291 -10.66 -11.37 25.82
N GLY A 292 -10.48 -12.32 26.74
CA GLY A 292 -9.17 -12.82 27.14
C GLY A 292 -8.39 -13.44 25.98
N ALA A 293 -9.04 -14.26 25.14
CA ALA A 293 -8.42 -14.87 23.97
C ALA A 293 -7.96 -13.81 22.96
N ILE A 294 -8.78 -12.80 22.69
CA ILE A 294 -8.42 -11.71 21.78
C ILE A 294 -7.21 -10.94 22.32
N ILE A 295 -7.21 -10.57 23.59
CA ILE A 295 -6.09 -9.84 24.23
C ILE A 295 -4.80 -10.69 24.19
N LEU A 296 -4.89 -11.98 24.55
CA LEU A 296 -3.74 -12.88 24.54
C LEU A 296 -3.17 -13.06 23.13
N VAL A 297 -4.02 -13.18 22.11
CA VAL A 297 -3.56 -13.26 20.72
C VAL A 297 -2.90 -11.95 20.29
N GLN A 298 -3.50 -10.80 20.61
CA GLN A 298 -2.91 -9.50 20.28
C GLN A 298 -1.52 -9.33 20.93
N LEU A 299 -1.40 -9.68 22.22
CA LEU A 299 -0.13 -9.67 22.94
C LEU A 299 0.87 -10.66 22.32
N GLY A 300 0.44 -11.88 22.03
CA GLY A 300 1.26 -12.91 21.39
C GLY A 300 1.79 -12.46 20.03
N VAL A 301 0.99 -11.74 19.24
CA VAL A 301 1.44 -11.17 17.96
C VAL A 301 2.52 -10.12 18.17
N GLU A 302 2.37 -9.21 19.14
CA GLU A 302 3.37 -8.18 19.39
C GLU A 302 4.68 -8.78 19.92
N LEU A 303 4.60 -9.75 20.83
CA LEU A 303 5.75 -10.49 21.35
C LEU A 303 6.44 -11.35 20.28
N SER A 304 5.69 -11.83 19.28
CA SER A 304 6.26 -12.61 18.18
C SER A 304 7.04 -11.78 17.17
N LYS A 305 6.92 -10.45 17.18
CA LYS A 305 7.59 -9.55 16.23
C LYS A 305 9.10 -9.80 16.09
N PRO A 306 9.93 -9.83 17.16
CA PRO A 306 11.36 -10.12 17.03
C PRO A 306 11.66 -11.52 16.47
N LEU A 307 10.83 -12.52 16.78
CA LEU A 307 11.00 -13.90 16.29
C LEU A 307 10.62 -14.01 14.82
N LEU A 308 9.53 -13.37 14.40
CA LEU A 308 9.10 -13.29 13.01
C LEU A 308 10.15 -12.54 12.17
N ASP A 309 10.69 -11.44 12.72
CA ASP A 309 11.74 -10.68 12.06
C ASP A 309 13.03 -11.53 11.93
N LEU A 310 13.39 -12.32 12.96
CA LEU A 310 14.52 -13.26 12.90
C LEU A 310 14.32 -14.38 11.87
N ALA A 311 13.11 -14.93 11.79
CA ALA A 311 12.79 -16.04 10.89
C ALA A 311 12.67 -15.61 9.42
N LEU A 312 12.22 -14.36 9.15
CA LEU A 312 12.00 -13.86 7.79
C LEU A 312 13.14 -13.00 7.23
N TYR A 313 13.93 -12.29 8.07
CA TYR A 313 15.00 -11.37 7.63
C TYR A 313 16.40 -11.97 7.84
N ARG A 314 16.71 -13.09 7.17
CA ARG A 314 18.06 -13.67 7.25
C ARG A 314 19.10 -12.86 6.43
N GLU A 315 18.67 -12.17 5.39
CA GLU A 315 19.50 -11.34 4.49
C GLU A 315 19.08 -9.86 4.57
N GLY A 316 20.03 -8.94 4.86
CA GLY A 316 19.79 -7.49 4.90
C GLY A 316 19.55 -6.85 6.27
N ARG A 317 19.71 -7.60 7.38
CA ARG A 317 19.51 -7.05 8.75
C ARG A 317 20.47 -5.90 9.09
N ALA A 318 21.73 -6.01 8.68
CA ALA A 318 22.72 -4.98 8.95
C ALA A 318 22.36 -3.65 8.26
N GLU A 319 21.81 -3.70 7.03
CA GLU A 319 21.42 -2.51 6.28
C GLU A 319 20.17 -1.84 6.88
N ILE A 320 19.16 -2.64 7.26
CA ILE A 320 17.93 -2.12 7.88
C ILE A 320 18.21 -1.57 9.28
N ALA A 321 19.03 -2.25 10.08
CA ALA A 321 19.42 -1.77 11.41
C ALA A 321 20.13 -0.43 11.31
N ARG A 322 21.09 -0.27 10.39
CA ARG A 322 21.77 1.01 10.15
C ARG A 322 20.82 2.12 9.72
N ALA A 323 19.84 1.81 8.86
CA ALA A 323 18.84 2.79 8.43
C ALA A 323 17.89 3.19 9.58
N GLN A 324 17.54 2.26 10.47
CA GLN A 324 16.72 2.54 11.64
C GLN A 324 17.50 3.32 12.71
N GLU A 325 18.76 2.96 12.96
CA GLU A 325 19.66 3.70 13.84
C GLU A 325 19.82 5.13 13.33
N LEU A 326 20.06 5.33 12.03
CA LEU A 326 20.10 6.65 11.41
C LEU A 326 18.77 7.39 11.62
N SER A 327 17.63 6.77 11.34
CA SER A 327 16.31 7.40 11.55
C SER A 327 16.04 7.77 13.01
N GLN A 328 16.60 7.03 13.98
CA GLN A 328 16.42 7.29 15.41
C GLN A 328 17.42 8.30 15.96
N SER A 329 18.60 8.43 15.34
CA SER A 329 19.64 9.37 15.74
C SER A 329 19.49 10.75 15.08
N LEU A 330 18.63 10.90 14.07
CA LEU A 330 18.37 12.18 13.42
C LEU A 330 17.54 13.08 14.33
N LEU A 331 18.10 14.24 14.66
CA LEU A 331 17.37 15.30 15.36
C LEU A 331 16.47 16.04 14.36
N THR A 332 15.21 16.27 14.72
CA THR A 332 14.36 17.11 13.88
C THR A 332 14.76 18.58 14.04
N THR A 333 14.41 19.41 13.05
CA THR A 333 14.63 20.87 13.13
C THR A 333 13.91 21.49 14.34
N ALA A 334 12.77 20.91 14.75
CA ALA A 334 12.03 21.32 15.93
C ALA A 334 12.78 20.97 17.22
N ASP A 335 13.33 19.76 17.32
CA ASP A 335 14.07 19.31 18.52
C ASP A 335 15.35 20.12 18.71
N LEU A 336 16.10 20.37 17.63
CA LEU A 336 17.30 21.20 17.65
C LEU A 336 16.98 22.64 18.06
N ARG A 337 15.88 23.19 17.51
CA ARG A 337 15.42 24.53 17.86
C ARG A 337 15.12 24.64 19.35
N GLN A 338 14.32 23.73 19.89
CA GLN A 338 13.97 23.72 21.32
C GLN A 338 15.21 23.59 22.21
N PHE A 339 16.17 22.75 21.82
CA PHE A 339 17.43 22.56 22.55
C PHE A 339 18.26 23.84 22.63
N LEU A 340 18.45 24.51 21.49
CA LEU A 340 19.21 25.76 21.42
C LEU A 340 18.46 26.95 22.04
N GLU A 341 17.12 26.99 21.99
CA GLU A 341 16.30 27.95 22.76
C GLU A 341 16.54 27.81 24.27
N ASN A 342 16.57 26.57 24.78
CA ASN A 342 16.83 26.30 26.19
C ASN A 342 18.24 26.74 26.61
N ILE A 343 19.26 26.49 25.78
CA ILE A 343 20.63 26.93 26.07
C ILE A 343 20.75 28.46 26.00
N LEU A 344 20.12 29.09 25.01
CA LEU A 344 20.11 30.54 24.88
C LEU A 344 19.43 31.22 26.07
N ALA A 345 18.32 30.66 26.56
CA ALA A 345 17.67 31.13 27.78
C ALA A 345 18.63 31.04 28.99
N ALA A 346 19.33 29.91 29.15
CA ALA A 346 20.32 29.74 30.21
C ALA A 346 21.51 30.71 30.09
N LEU A 347 21.97 31.00 28.86
CA LEU A 347 23.01 32.01 28.60
C LEU A 347 22.52 33.41 28.98
N CYS A 348 21.28 33.78 28.60
CA CYS A 348 20.69 35.07 28.96
C CYS A 348 20.51 35.22 30.49
N GLU A 349 20.08 34.17 31.19
CA GLU A 349 19.98 34.17 32.66
C GLU A 349 21.35 34.33 33.32
N LEU A 350 22.39 33.63 32.83
CA LEU A 350 23.74 33.67 33.37
C LEU A 350 24.37 35.07 33.30
N VAL A 351 24.12 35.81 32.21
CA VAL A 351 24.67 37.15 31.96
C VAL A 351 23.67 38.26 32.31
N GLN A 352 22.49 37.92 32.85
CA GLN A 352 21.42 38.84 33.23
C GLN A 352 20.99 39.77 32.08
N SER A 353 20.65 39.15 30.94
CA SER A 353 20.18 39.82 29.74
C SER A 353 18.70 39.50 29.45
N ASN A 354 17.99 40.47 28.86
CA ASN A 354 16.58 40.34 28.52
C ASN A 354 16.32 39.71 27.13
N ALA A 355 17.35 39.55 26.29
CA ALA A 355 17.20 38.98 24.96
C ALA A 355 18.53 38.47 24.39
N GLY A 356 18.45 37.43 23.55
CA GLY A 356 19.60 36.89 22.82
C GLY A 356 19.18 36.19 21.53
N PHE A 357 20.15 35.89 20.69
CA PHE A 357 19.95 35.15 19.44
C PHE A 357 21.11 34.17 19.18
N ILE A 358 20.79 33.10 18.47
CA ILE A 358 21.79 32.20 17.85
C ILE A 358 21.47 32.14 16.35
N ALA A 359 22.46 32.47 15.54
CA ALA A 359 22.37 32.44 14.09
C ALA A 359 23.36 31.41 13.53
N ALA A 360 22.87 30.48 12.72
CA ALA A 360 23.71 29.49 12.04
C ALA A 360 24.16 30.06 10.69
N LEU A 361 25.38 29.73 10.27
CA LEU A 361 25.89 30.09 8.95
C LEU A 361 25.62 28.95 7.96
N GLU A 362 24.78 29.19 6.96
CA GLU A 362 24.47 28.22 5.91
C GLU A 362 24.81 28.84 4.54
N ASN A 363 25.68 28.19 3.75
CA ASN A 363 26.11 28.64 2.42
C ASN A 363 26.64 30.10 2.36
N GLY A 364 27.36 30.53 3.41
CA GLY A 364 27.93 31.89 3.48
C GLY A 364 26.90 32.99 3.82
N ALA A 365 25.65 32.63 4.12
CA ALA A 365 24.63 33.54 4.62
C ALA A 365 24.21 33.15 6.04
N LEU A 366 24.04 34.12 6.92
CA LEU A 366 23.48 33.89 8.25
C LEU A 366 22.00 33.51 8.11
N HIS A 367 21.70 32.24 8.37
CA HIS A 367 20.33 31.74 8.47
C HIS A 367 19.84 31.87 9.92
N ARG A 368 18.75 32.63 10.06
CA ARG A 368 18.13 32.96 11.35
C ARG A 368 17.37 31.75 11.84
N GLU A 369 17.87 31.09 12.87
CA GLU A 369 17.18 29.92 13.37
C GLU A 369 16.52 30.12 14.74
N ILE A 370 17.11 30.88 15.69
CA ILE A 370 16.66 30.78 17.09
C ILE A 370 16.77 32.10 17.88
N TRP A 371 15.67 32.47 18.54
CA TRP A 371 15.52 33.72 19.30
C TRP A 371 15.00 33.45 20.72
N CYS A 372 15.58 34.14 21.71
CA CYS A 372 14.96 34.27 23.03
C CYS A 372 14.56 35.74 23.23
N SER A 373 13.25 35.98 23.37
CA SER A 373 12.57 37.28 23.56
C SER A 373 12.27 38.11 22.30
N PHE A 374 11.13 38.82 22.35
CA PHE A 374 10.31 39.30 21.23
C PHE A 374 10.83 40.51 20.42
N ASN A 375 11.98 41.10 20.75
CA ASN A 375 12.32 42.47 20.31
C ASN A 375 13.59 42.62 19.45
N ILE A 376 14.19 41.54 18.93
CA ILE A 376 15.35 41.68 18.03
C ILE A 376 14.86 41.69 16.58
N VAL A 377 15.11 42.80 15.88
CA VAL A 377 14.73 42.96 14.47
C VAL A 377 15.68 42.13 13.62
N ALA A 378 15.12 41.12 12.97
CA ALA A 378 15.84 40.17 12.14
C ALA A 378 16.82 40.87 11.16
N GLU A 379 16.42 42.01 10.59
CA GLU A 379 17.16 42.80 9.59
C GLU A 379 18.50 43.35 10.08
N GLU A 380 18.66 43.65 11.38
CA GLU A 380 19.91 44.20 11.95
C GLU A 380 21.03 43.15 12.02
N VAL A 381 20.69 41.89 12.31
CA VAL A 381 21.66 40.77 12.40
C VAL A 381 22.09 40.28 11.02
N ALA A 382 21.22 40.37 10.01
CA ALA A 382 21.55 40.02 8.62
C ALA A 382 22.56 40.99 7.98
N HIS A 383 22.63 42.23 8.49
CA HIS A 383 23.61 43.25 8.09
C HIS A 383 24.83 43.29 9.01
N PHE A 384 25.00 42.31 9.91
CA PHE A 384 26.20 42.23 10.75
C PHE A 384 27.44 42.05 9.87
N PRO A 385 28.43 42.96 9.92
CA PRO A 385 29.60 42.88 9.05
C PRO A 385 30.56 41.78 9.54
N LEU A 386 30.27 40.55 9.13
CA LEU A 386 31.07 39.34 9.39
C LEU A 386 32.55 39.53 9.02
N ALA A 387 32.83 40.24 7.91
CA ALA A 387 34.19 40.47 7.43
C ALA A 387 34.99 41.51 8.26
N GLU A 388 34.31 42.50 8.85
CA GLU A 388 34.96 43.58 9.62
C GLU A 388 35.07 43.24 11.12
N SER A 389 34.19 42.38 11.63
CA SER A 389 34.14 41.98 13.04
C SER A 389 35.23 40.97 13.46
N VAL A 390 35.72 40.14 12.53
CA VAL A 390 36.88 39.25 12.77
C VAL A 390 38.17 40.05 13.00
N ALA A 391 38.22 41.30 12.56
CA ALA A 391 39.35 42.22 12.74
C ALA A 391 39.18 43.22 13.91
N ALA A 392 38.03 43.23 14.58
CA ALA A 392 37.72 44.17 15.66
C ALA A 392 38.38 43.78 17.00
N GLN A 393 38.62 44.76 17.88
CA GLN A 393 39.20 44.52 19.21
C GLN A 393 38.27 43.63 20.05
N SER A 394 38.67 42.37 20.26
CA SER A 394 37.99 41.48 21.20
C SER A 394 38.43 41.84 22.63
N GLN A 395 37.48 42.06 23.52
CA GLN A 395 37.75 42.04 24.96
C GLN A 395 37.27 40.70 25.49
N ASP A 396 38.21 39.91 26.01
CA ASP A 396 37.92 38.62 26.67
C ASP A 396 37.17 37.61 25.76
N GLY A 397 37.38 37.68 24.44
CA GLY A 397 36.74 36.79 23.45
C GLY A 397 35.33 37.20 23.01
N PHE A 398 34.85 38.38 23.42
CA PHE A 398 33.58 38.96 22.98
C PHE A 398 33.78 40.12 22.01
N ILE A 399 32.92 40.19 21.01
CA ILE A 399 32.81 41.32 20.06
C ILE A 399 31.64 42.20 20.54
N LEU A 400 31.93 43.46 20.86
CA LEU A 400 30.92 44.43 21.29
C LEU A 400 30.38 45.18 20.06
N TRP A 401 29.08 45.07 19.79
CA TRP A 401 28.43 45.72 18.65
C TRP A 401 27.04 46.21 19.00
N ASN A 402 26.75 47.52 18.90
CA ASN A 402 25.42 48.11 19.13
C ASN A 402 24.66 47.56 20.36
N ASP A 403 25.32 47.56 21.52
CA ASP A 403 24.81 46.99 22.79
C ASP A 403 24.68 45.45 22.85
N TYR A 404 25.20 44.72 21.86
CA TYR A 404 25.29 43.26 21.85
C TYR A 404 26.68 42.76 22.24
N TRP A 405 26.72 41.69 23.01
CA TRP A 405 27.89 40.81 23.15
C TRP A 405 27.75 39.69 22.14
N ILE A 406 28.65 39.65 21.15
CA ILE A 406 28.64 38.66 20.09
C ILE A 406 29.84 37.74 20.27
N THR A 407 29.59 36.44 20.22
CA THR A 407 30.62 35.41 20.26
C THR A 407 30.49 34.53 19.01
N PRO A 408 31.55 34.46 18.18
CA PRO A 408 31.55 33.57 17.02
C PRO A 408 31.69 32.12 17.47
N ILE A 409 30.88 31.24 16.86
CA ILE A 409 30.89 29.81 17.11
C ILE A 409 31.63 29.16 15.95
N TYR A 410 32.77 28.55 16.25
CA TYR A 410 33.59 27.82 15.27
C TYR A 410 33.32 26.32 15.35
N ASP A 411 33.71 25.59 14.32
CA ASP A 411 33.68 24.14 14.31
C ASP A 411 34.70 23.55 15.30
N ARG A 412 34.67 22.22 15.49
CA ARG A 412 35.60 21.54 16.42
C ARG A 412 37.08 21.74 16.06
N SER A 413 37.38 21.99 14.79
CA SER A 413 38.74 22.28 14.33
C SER A 413 39.17 23.73 14.53
N GLY A 414 38.22 24.63 14.83
CA GLY A 414 38.46 26.06 15.03
C GLY A 414 38.72 26.82 13.73
N VAL A 415 38.48 26.19 12.58
CA VAL A 415 38.84 26.75 11.26
C VAL A 415 37.64 27.37 10.57
N GLU A 416 36.45 26.80 10.73
CA GLU A 416 35.24 27.21 10.03
C GLU A 416 34.21 27.78 11.01
N MET A 417 33.63 28.94 10.69
CA MET A 417 32.59 29.53 11.52
C MET A 417 31.24 28.84 11.25
N LEU A 418 30.68 28.20 12.28
CA LEU A 418 29.37 27.55 12.23
C LEU A 418 28.22 28.54 12.47
N GLY A 419 28.48 29.64 13.17
CA GLY A 419 27.45 30.62 13.50
C GLY A 419 27.91 31.72 14.44
N LEU A 420 26.95 32.50 14.94
CA LEU A 420 27.14 33.60 15.87
C LEU A 420 26.10 33.47 17.00
N ALA A 421 26.52 33.66 18.24
CA ALA A 421 25.61 33.88 19.36
C ALA A 421 25.72 35.34 19.82
N GLY A 422 24.59 36.02 19.96
CA GLY A 422 24.51 37.41 20.38
C GLY A 422 23.61 37.58 21.61
N ILE A 423 24.06 38.37 22.59
CA ILE A 423 23.34 38.67 23.82
C ILE A 423 23.15 40.19 23.93
N LEU A 424 21.92 40.67 24.11
CA LEU A 424 21.60 42.10 24.12
C LEU A 424 21.70 42.69 25.54
N LYS A 425 22.41 43.80 25.72
CA LYS A 425 22.45 44.60 26.96
C LYS A 425 22.61 43.77 28.24
N PRO A 426 23.65 42.93 28.35
CA PRO A 426 23.95 42.25 29.61
C PRO A 426 24.18 43.26 30.73
N GLN A 427 23.58 43.03 31.90
CA GLN A 427 23.74 43.92 33.07
C GLN A 427 25.10 43.73 33.76
N LEU A 428 25.85 42.70 33.40
CA LEU A 428 27.20 42.45 33.88
C LEU A 428 28.25 43.24 33.09
N ALA A 429 29.27 43.75 33.79
CA ALA A 429 30.48 44.29 33.18
C ALA A 429 31.48 43.16 32.88
N LEU A 430 32.24 43.29 31.79
CA LEU A 430 33.43 42.47 31.52
C LEU A 430 34.60 42.94 32.40
N PRO A 431 35.51 42.05 32.84
CA PRO A 431 35.52 40.60 32.62
C PRO A 431 34.55 39.83 33.53
N LEU A 432 34.06 38.68 33.06
CA LEU A 432 33.20 37.79 33.84
C LEU A 432 33.97 37.12 34.99
N HIS A 433 33.30 36.89 36.13
CA HIS A 433 33.89 36.11 37.23
C HIS A 433 34.25 34.69 36.74
N PRO A 434 35.41 34.12 37.13
CA PRO A 434 35.94 32.87 36.56
C PRO A 434 34.95 31.69 36.61
N GLU A 435 34.19 31.54 37.69
CA GLU A 435 33.15 30.51 37.79
C GLU A 435 32.04 30.68 36.72
N ARG A 436 31.53 31.90 36.54
CA ARG A 436 30.49 32.18 35.53
C ARG A 436 31.05 32.06 34.12
N ARG A 437 32.31 32.43 33.91
CA ARG A 437 32.99 32.25 32.64
C ARG A 437 33.06 30.76 32.25
N GLN A 438 33.38 29.89 33.21
CA GLN A 438 33.42 28.45 32.98
C GLN A 438 32.03 27.88 32.59
N PHE A 439 30.95 28.32 33.25
CA PHE A 439 29.59 27.90 32.88
C PHE A 439 29.18 28.44 31.50
N PHE A 440 29.56 29.68 31.18
CA PHE A 440 29.29 30.29 29.88
C PHE A 440 29.97 29.51 28.75
N ASP A 441 31.26 29.17 28.93
CA ASP A 441 32.03 28.39 27.96
C ASP A 441 31.46 26.96 27.80
N GLN A 442 30.97 26.34 28.89
CA GLN A 442 30.29 25.04 28.82
C GLN A 442 28.99 25.07 27.99
N LEU A 443 28.17 26.11 28.16
CA LEU A 443 26.94 26.28 27.38
C LEU A 443 27.28 26.56 25.91
N LEU A 444 28.30 27.37 25.63
CA LEU A 444 28.78 27.59 24.25
C LEU A 444 29.28 26.31 23.58
N LEU A 445 29.98 25.44 24.31
CA LEU A 445 30.42 24.14 23.78
C LEU A 445 29.22 23.25 23.38
N GLN A 446 28.10 23.34 24.09
CA GLN A 446 26.87 22.62 23.73
C GLN A 446 26.21 23.20 22.48
N VAL A 447 26.18 24.53 22.33
CA VAL A 447 25.72 25.19 21.10
C VAL A 447 26.59 24.78 19.92
N GLN A 448 27.91 24.80 20.09
CA GLN A 448 28.87 24.38 19.07
C GLN A 448 28.61 22.93 18.62
N ALA A 449 28.47 22.01 19.57
CA ALA A 449 28.21 20.60 19.28
C ALA A 449 26.90 20.39 18.50
N ALA A 450 25.84 21.13 18.84
CA ALA A 450 24.55 21.03 18.20
C ALA A 450 24.53 21.60 16.77
N LEU A 451 25.21 22.72 16.53
CA LEU A 451 25.36 23.30 15.18
C LEU A 451 26.23 22.43 14.28
N ASP A 452 27.30 21.83 14.82
CA ASP A 452 28.17 20.92 14.07
C ASP A 452 27.42 19.63 13.69
N ASP A 453 26.63 19.06 14.60
CA ASP A 453 25.80 17.89 14.33
C ASP A 453 24.74 18.18 13.25
N ARG A 454 24.08 19.35 13.32
CA ARG A 454 23.14 19.81 12.28
C ARG A 454 23.81 19.86 10.90
N ARG A 455 25.01 20.45 10.80
CA ARG A 455 25.75 20.55 9.55
C ARG A 455 26.06 19.17 8.96
N LEU A 456 26.48 18.23 9.79
CA LEU A 456 26.73 16.84 9.39
C LEU A 456 25.45 16.17 8.88
N GLN A 457 24.33 16.35 9.56
CA GLN A 457 23.04 15.81 9.12
C GLN A 457 22.61 16.39 7.77
N GLN A 458 22.75 17.69 7.54
CA GLN A 458 22.46 18.33 6.25
C GLN A 458 23.35 17.80 5.12
N ALA A 459 24.64 17.56 5.40
CA ALA A 459 25.56 16.94 4.45
C ALA A 459 25.13 15.50 4.09
N VAL A 460 24.68 14.72 5.07
CA VAL A 460 24.16 13.36 4.84
C VAL A 460 22.86 13.38 4.03
N PHE A 461 21.91 14.25 4.37
CA PHE A 461 20.65 14.36 3.64
C PHE A 461 20.84 14.82 2.19
N SER A 462 21.71 15.80 1.95
CA SER A 462 22.02 16.26 0.59
C SER A 462 22.69 15.16 -0.24
N ALA A 463 23.53 14.31 0.37
CA ALA A 463 24.12 13.15 -0.29
C ALA A 463 23.14 11.99 -0.56
N LEU A 464 22.16 11.78 0.33
CA LEU A 464 21.15 10.70 0.20
C LEU A 464 19.99 11.05 -0.73
N THR A 465 19.64 12.33 -0.87
CA THR A 465 18.49 12.79 -1.68
C THR A 465 18.55 12.28 -3.14
N PRO A 466 19.70 12.32 -3.84
CA PRO A 466 19.82 11.75 -5.18
C PRO A 466 19.55 10.24 -5.22
N ILE A 467 20.10 9.49 -4.25
CA ILE A 467 19.99 8.03 -4.16
C ILE A 467 18.54 7.60 -3.94
N LEU A 468 17.80 8.31 -3.09
CA LEU A 468 16.37 8.04 -2.87
C LEU A 468 15.55 8.23 -4.16
N GLY A 469 15.90 9.23 -4.98
CA GLY A 469 15.32 9.44 -6.30
C GLY A 469 15.58 8.26 -7.24
N GLU A 470 16.83 7.78 -7.31
CA GLU A 470 17.22 6.64 -8.16
C GLU A 470 16.56 5.32 -7.73
N LEU A 471 16.42 5.08 -6.42
CA LEU A 471 15.71 3.90 -5.91
C LEU A 471 14.22 3.91 -6.32
N GLY A 472 13.59 5.07 -6.34
CA GLY A 472 12.24 5.26 -6.87
C GLY A 472 12.16 4.90 -8.36
N GLU A 473 13.14 5.32 -9.16
CA GLU A 473 13.24 4.94 -10.58
C GLU A 473 13.42 3.43 -10.78
N ILE A 474 14.25 2.77 -9.97
CA ILE A 474 14.45 1.32 -10.05
C ILE A 474 13.18 0.56 -9.71
N GLN A 475 12.45 0.96 -8.67
CA GLN A 475 11.16 0.35 -8.31
C GLN A 475 10.11 0.57 -9.41
N ARG A 476 10.09 1.75 -10.03
CA ARG A 476 9.23 2.05 -11.19
C ARG A 476 9.58 1.20 -12.42
N ARG A 477 10.87 1.07 -12.75
CA ARG A 477 11.37 0.20 -13.84
C ARG A 477 11.07 -1.28 -13.59
N GLN A 478 11.16 -1.75 -12.34
CA GLN A 478 10.78 -3.12 -11.97
C GLN A 478 9.27 -3.37 -12.14
N GLY A 479 8.44 -2.37 -11.88
CA GLY A 479 7.01 -2.41 -12.20
C GLY A 479 6.74 -2.58 -13.70
N LEU A 480 7.46 -1.83 -14.53
CA LEU A 480 7.34 -1.87 -15.99
C LEU A 480 7.87 -3.17 -16.63
N LEU A 481 8.90 -3.80 -16.06
CA LEU A 481 9.50 -5.04 -16.59
C LEU A 481 8.65 -6.30 -16.34
N ARG A 482 7.70 -6.28 -15.39
CA ARG A 482 6.84 -7.44 -15.08
C ARG A 482 5.54 -7.51 -15.87
N TYR A 483 5.16 -6.42 -16.56
CA TYR A 483 4.01 -6.40 -17.47
C TYR A 483 4.52 -6.49 -18.92
N GLY A 484 4.87 -7.70 -19.33
CA GLY A 484 5.36 -7.97 -20.68
C GLY A 484 4.25 -7.91 -21.74
N GLY A 485 4.42 -7.02 -22.71
CA GLY A 485 3.71 -6.97 -23.98
C GLY A 485 3.75 -5.57 -24.59
N ALA A 486 4.39 -5.40 -25.75
CA ALA A 486 4.52 -4.11 -26.43
C ALA A 486 3.18 -3.40 -26.70
N SER A 487 2.08 -4.15 -26.80
CA SER A 487 0.72 -3.62 -26.95
C SER A 487 0.00 -3.28 -25.62
N ALA A 488 0.53 -3.75 -24.48
CA ALA A 488 0.00 -3.43 -23.15
C ALA A 488 0.71 -2.23 -22.50
N ARG A 489 1.90 -1.85 -22.99
CA ARG A 489 2.60 -0.61 -22.59
C ARG A 489 1.76 0.62 -22.94
N ASP A 490 1.19 0.64 -24.13
CA ASP A 490 0.49 1.80 -24.67
C ASP A 490 -0.83 2.05 -23.94
N PHE A 491 -1.59 0.98 -23.66
CA PHE A 491 -2.86 1.05 -22.93
C PHE A 491 -2.70 1.26 -21.41
N ALA A 492 -1.54 0.88 -20.84
CA ALA A 492 -1.26 1.08 -19.42
C ALA A 492 -0.78 2.49 -19.08
N LEU A 493 -0.12 3.18 -20.01
CA LEU A 493 0.34 4.56 -19.80
C LEU A 493 -0.83 5.55 -19.80
N THR A 494 -1.78 5.42 -20.73
CA THR A 494 -2.99 6.26 -20.79
C THR A 494 -3.99 5.99 -19.67
N ALA A 495 -4.00 4.77 -19.11
CA ALA A 495 -4.83 4.38 -17.96
C ALA A 495 -4.15 4.55 -16.59
N SER A 496 -2.93 5.10 -16.54
CA SER A 496 -2.18 5.31 -15.30
C SER A 496 -2.71 6.51 -14.52
N GLU A 497 -2.95 6.34 -13.21
CA GLU A 497 -3.33 7.44 -12.30
C GLU A 497 -2.22 8.52 -12.21
N ASP A 498 -0.97 8.17 -12.55
CA ASP A 498 0.20 9.06 -12.50
C ASP A 498 0.39 9.92 -13.76
N LEU A 499 -0.42 9.72 -14.82
CA LEU A 499 -0.26 10.41 -16.10
C LEU A 499 -0.30 11.96 -15.98
N PRO A 500 -1.21 12.58 -15.19
CA PRO A 500 -1.21 14.03 -15.01
C PRO A 500 0.09 14.56 -14.39
N GLN A 501 0.73 13.77 -13.52
CA GLN A 501 2.01 14.14 -12.92
C GLN A 501 3.15 14.10 -13.96
N TRP A 502 3.14 13.15 -14.89
CA TRP A 502 4.13 13.12 -15.97
C TRP A 502 3.97 14.29 -16.94
N VAL A 503 2.73 14.69 -17.23
CA VAL A 503 2.42 15.88 -18.03
C VAL A 503 2.89 17.15 -17.30
N HIS A 504 2.61 17.27 -15.99
CA HIS A 504 3.15 18.35 -15.17
C HIS A 504 4.69 18.40 -15.22
N ASP A 505 5.35 17.28 -14.99
CA ASP A 505 6.82 17.20 -14.94
C ASP A 505 7.45 17.54 -16.30
N ALA A 506 6.81 17.14 -17.41
CA ALA A 506 7.21 17.52 -18.75
C ALA A 506 7.02 19.03 -19.01
N LEU A 507 5.91 19.63 -18.60
CA LEU A 507 5.68 21.07 -18.72
C LEU A 507 6.64 21.89 -17.85
N ALA A 508 6.89 21.46 -16.62
CA ALA A 508 7.80 22.13 -15.69
C ALA A 508 9.25 22.15 -16.22
N HIS A 509 9.64 21.12 -16.98
CA HIS A 509 10.97 20.97 -17.58
C HIS A 509 10.94 21.10 -19.11
N TYR A 510 9.95 21.84 -19.65
CA TYR A 510 9.72 21.95 -21.10
C TYR A 510 10.98 22.38 -21.89
N TRP A 511 11.77 23.28 -21.32
CA TRP A 511 13.02 23.79 -21.91
C TRP A 511 14.24 22.91 -21.67
N GLY A 512 14.14 21.85 -20.85
CA GLY A 512 15.22 20.88 -20.60
C GLY A 512 15.26 20.36 -19.17
N GLY A 513 15.93 19.21 -18.98
CA GLY A 513 16.12 18.54 -17.68
C GLY A 513 15.86 17.04 -17.75
N PRO A 514 16.39 16.24 -16.81
CA PRO A 514 16.25 14.78 -16.80
C PRO A 514 14.78 14.33 -16.79
N ARG A 515 13.91 15.09 -16.10
CA ARG A 515 12.46 14.82 -16.05
C ARG A 515 11.72 15.08 -17.37
N PHE A 516 12.36 15.71 -18.36
CA PHE A 516 11.84 15.86 -19.72
C PHE A 516 12.46 14.82 -20.67
N THR A 517 13.77 14.59 -20.56
CA THR A 517 14.51 13.68 -21.45
C THR A 517 14.27 12.20 -21.17
N ASP A 518 13.91 11.85 -19.93
CA ASP A 518 13.59 10.48 -19.51
C ASP A 518 12.10 10.33 -19.17
N ASN A 519 11.25 11.24 -19.65
CA ASN A 519 9.84 11.26 -19.31
C ASN A 519 9.10 10.05 -19.91
N PRO A 520 8.26 9.32 -19.15
CA PRO A 520 7.47 8.21 -19.67
C PRO A 520 6.62 8.54 -20.90
N LEU A 521 6.20 9.80 -21.06
CA LEU A 521 5.43 10.29 -22.21
C LEU A 521 6.15 10.09 -23.54
N LEU A 522 7.48 9.99 -23.55
CA LEU A 522 8.26 9.70 -24.76
C LEU A 522 7.90 8.35 -25.41
N ASN A 523 7.30 7.45 -24.64
CA ASN A 523 6.89 6.13 -25.11
C ASN A 523 5.47 6.11 -25.72
N LEU A 524 4.70 7.19 -25.64
CA LEU A 524 3.38 7.26 -26.28
C LEU A 524 3.50 7.17 -27.80
N LYS A 525 2.56 6.50 -28.48
CA LYS A 525 2.61 6.34 -29.94
C LYS A 525 2.51 7.68 -30.66
N VAL A 526 1.68 8.60 -30.15
CA VAL A 526 1.59 9.97 -30.68
C VAL A 526 2.95 10.66 -30.70
N VAL A 527 3.77 10.44 -29.67
CA VAL A 527 5.12 11.01 -29.58
C VAL A 527 6.10 10.25 -30.49
N GLN A 528 6.01 8.93 -30.57
CA GLN A 528 6.85 8.13 -31.46
C GLN A 528 6.60 8.45 -32.95
N GLN A 529 5.34 8.68 -33.33
CA GLN A 529 4.97 9.09 -34.68
C GLN A 529 5.43 10.52 -34.98
N ALA A 530 5.24 11.46 -34.05
CA ALA A 530 5.77 12.81 -34.19
C ALA A 530 7.31 12.82 -34.29
N ALA A 531 8.01 11.87 -33.65
CA ALA A 531 9.45 11.75 -33.75
C ALA A 531 9.93 11.41 -35.17
N ALA A 532 9.14 10.66 -35.95
CA ALA A 532 9.46 10.40 -37.35
C ALA A 532 9.48 11.68 -38.20
N VAL A 533 8.70 12.70 -37.82
CA VAL A 533 8.63 14.01 -38.49
C VAL A 533 9.72 14.98 -37.97
N HIS A 534 10.19 14.79 -36.74
CA HIS A 534 11.16 15.67 -36.07
C HIS A 534 12.56 15.06 -35.92
N ASP A 535 13.19 14.68 -37.03
CA ASP A 535 14.57 14.17 -37.12
C ASP A 535 14.86 12.91 -36.26
N GLY A 536 13.83 12.15 -35.88
CA GLY A 536 13.97 11.00 -34.97
C GLY A 536 14.25 11.38 -33.52
N SER A 537 14.12 12.66 -33.15
CA SER A 537 14.37 13.13 -31.78
C SER A 537 13.10 13.02 -30.92
N PRO A 538 13.04 12.11 -29.93
CA PRO A 538 11.85 11.91 -29.12
C PRO A 538 11.53 13.13 -28.24
N THR A 539 12.55 13.90 -27.85
CA THR A 539 12.37 15.12 -27.04
C THR A 539 11.79 16.28 -27.85
N LYS A 540 12.19 16.45 -29.12
CA LYS A 540 11.53 17.40 -30.03
C LYS A 540 10.08 17.00 -30.29
N ALA A 541 9.85 15.70 -30.50
CA ALA A 541 8.52 15.16 -30.72
C ALA A 541 7.58 15.40 -29.52
N LEU A 542 8.06 15.15 -28.30
CA LEU A 542 7.28 15.40 -27.09
C LEU A 542 6.90 16.89 -26.96
N ARG A 543 7.81 17.82 -27.30
CA ARG A 543 7.46 19.26 -27.31
C ARG A 543 6.39 19.58 -28.35
N ALA A 544 6.49 18.99 -29.54
CA ALA A 544 5.51 19.19 -30.59
C ALA A 544 4.12 18.71 -30.14
N VAL A 545 4.03 17.49 -29.59
CA VAL A 545 2.78 16.93 -29.06
C VAL A 545 2.21 17.76 -27.91
N LEU A 546 3.05 18.21 -26.95
CA LEU A 546 2.57 19.09 -25.86
C LEU A 546 2.06 20.44 -26.36
N THR A 547 2.70 21.00 -27.40
CA THR A 547 2.26 22.26 -28.02
C THR A 547 0.95 22.06 -28.77
N GLU A 548 0.84 20.96 -29.51
CA GLU A 548 -0.39 20.60 -30.22
C GLU A 548 -1.54 20.36 -29.25
N ALA A 549 -1.33 19.61 -28.17
CA ALA A 549 -2.33 19.40 -27.13
C ALA A 549 -2.73 20.71 -26.43
N LEU A 550 -1.79 21.65 -26.25
CA LEU A 550 -2.08 22.96 -25.71
C LEU A 550 -2.95 23.80 -26.66
N GLU A 551 -2.70 23.76 -27.97
CA GLU A 551 -3.52 24.45 -28.96
C GLU A 551 -4.93 23.86 -29.06
N HIS A 552 -5.13 22.56 -28.81
CA HIS A 552 -6.48 21.98 -28.72
C HIS A 552 -7.31 22.52 -27.55
N LEU A 553 -6.65 23.02 -26.49
CA LEU A 553 -7.33 23.71 -25.38
C LEU A 553 -7.65 25.18 -25.66
N ARG A 554 -7.27 25.71 -26.82
CA ARG A 554 -7.45 27.11 -27.17
C ARG A 554 -8.90 27.40 -27.56
N PRO A 555 -9.59 28.33 -26.88
CA PRO A 555 -10.95 28.74 -27.26
C PRO A 555 -10.98 29.57 -28.55
N ASP A 556 -12.15 29.59 -29.21
CA ASP A 556 -12.40 30.42 -30.38
C ASP A 556 -12.51 31.92 -30.02
N GLY A 557 -11.98 32.77 -30.90
CA GLY A 557 -12.08 34.24 -30.81
C GLY A 557 -10.80 34.94 -30.36
N GLU A 558 -10.94 36.23 -30.03
CA GLU A 558 -9.82 37.05 -29.55
C GLU A 558 -9.44 36.69 -28.12
N ARG A 559 -8.13 36.64 -27.85
CA ARG A 559 -7.58 36.23 -26.56
C ARG A 559 -8.02 37.18 -25.45
N LYS A 560 -8.74 36.64 -24.46
CA LYS A 560 -9.12 37.37 -23.24
C LYS A 560 -8.37 36.80 -22.04
N LEU A 561 -7.71 37.64 -21.26
CA LEU A 561 -6.89 37.18 -20.13
C LEU A 561 -7.75 36.68 -18.95
N THR A 562 -8.87 37.33 -18.67
CA THR A 562 -9.72 37.05 -17.51
C THR A 562 -10.98 36.25 -17.84
N ALA A 563 -11.21 35.92 -19.11
CA ALA A 563 -12.38 35.13 -19.51
C ALA A 563 -12.25 33.69 -18.99
N PRO A 564 -13.32 33.09 -18.42
CA PRO A 564 -13.26 31.73 -17.87
C PRO A 564 -12.84 30.68 -18.89
N GLU A 565 -13.27 30.84 -20.15
CA GLU A 565 -12.95 29.94 -21.26
C GLU A 565 -11.44 29.93 -21.59
N TRP A 566 -10.76 31.07 -21.48
CA TRP A 566 -9.32 31.23 -21.78
C TRP A 566 -8.41 30.91 -20.59
N LEU A 567 -8.97 30.76 -19.40
CA LEU A 567 -8.22 30.74 -18.15
C LEU A 567 -7.23 29.56 -18.06
N LEU A 568 -7.65 28.34 -18.44
CA LEU A 568 -6.79 27.16 -18.38
C LEU A 568 -5.64 27.22 -19.40
N TYR A 569 -5.95 27.61 -20.63
CA TYR A 569 -4.97 27.85 -21.69
C TYR A 569 -3.94 28.92 -21.27
N ASN A 570 -4.41 30.06 -20.77
CA ASN A 570 -3.56 31.15 -20.32
C ASN A 570 -2.64 30.72 -19.17
N ILE A 571 -3.13 29.93 -18.19
CA ILE A 571 -2.30 29.42 -17.10
C ILE A 571 -1.14 28.59 -17.65
N LEU A 572 -1.43 27.63 -18.54
CA LEU A 572 -0.42 26.71 -19.08
C LEU A 572 0.60 27.45 -19.96
N GLU A 573 0.13 28.26 -20.90
CA GLU A 573 1.01 29.00 -21.82
C GLU A 573 1.88 30.01 -21.06
N MET A 574 1.29 30.82 -20.18
CA MET A 574 2.04 31.86 -19.48
C MET A 574 3.05 31.28 -18.49
N LYS A 575 2.67 30.21 -17.76
CA LYS A 575 3.55 29.61 -16.75
C LYS A 575 4.65 28.76 -17.35
N PHE A 576 4.31 27.84 -18.25
CA PHE A 576 5.21 26.77 -18.67
C PHE A 576 5.90 27.08 -20.01
N ILE A 577 5.17 27.64 -20.98
CA ILE A 577 5.75 27.98 -22.29
C ILE A 577 6.55 29.28 -22.20
N ARG A 578 5.93 30.35 -21.68
CA ARG A 578 6.57 31.67 -21.55
C ARG A 578 7.46 31.82 -20.30
N GLY A 579 7.38 30.88 -19.36
CA GLY A 579 8.24 30.86 -18.16
C GLY A 579 7.95 31.96 -17.12
N GLN A 580 6.75 32.55 -17.10
CA GLN A 580 6.42 33.64 -16.17
C GLN A 580 6.32 33.16 -14.71
N LYS A 581 6.55 34.06 -13.76
CA LYS A 581 6.44 33.75 -12.32
C LYS A 581 4.97 33.59 -11.92
N VAL A 582 4.69 32.67 -10.99
CA VAL A 582 3.31 32.36 -10.54
C VAL A 582 2.56 33.61 -10.09
N ARG A 583 3.20 34.46 -9.28
CA ARG A 583 2.63 35.72 -8.78
C ARG A 583 2.24 36.69 -9.91
N GLU A 584 3.04 36.77 -10.98
CA GLU A 584 2.76 37.64 -12.13
C GLU A 584 1.60 37.10 -12.97
N VAL A 585 1.55 35.78 -13.17
CA VAL A 585 0.46 35.12 -13.90
C VAL A 585 -0.86 35.24 -13.12
N ALA A 586 -0.85 34.95 -11.82
CA ALA A 586 -2.01 35.08 -10.96
C ALA A 586 -2.57 36.52 -10.97
N MET A 587 -1.69 37.53 -10.87
CA MET A 587 -2.09 38.94 -10.96
C MET A 587 -2.71 39.29 -12.32
N ARG A 588 -2.10 38.86 -13.44
CA ARG A 588 -2.61 39.14 -14.80
C ARG A 588 -3.93 38.44 -15.09
N LEU A 589 -4.20 37.32 -14.45
CA LEU A 589 -5.45 36.56 -14.57
C LEU A 589 -6.49 36.95 -13.51
N ALA A 590 -6.19 37.92 -12.65
CA ALA A 590 -7.04 38.34 -11.53
C ALA A 590 -7.39 37.19 -10.56
N LEU A 591 -6.42 36.32 -10.25
CA LEU A 591 -6.54 35.17 -9.35
C LEU A 591 -5.70 35.36 -8.08
N SER A 592 -6.13 34.75 -6.98
CA SER A 592 -5.28 34.54 -5.80
C SER A 592 -4.26 33.41 -6.06
N GLU A 593 -3.15 33.36 -5.32
CA GLU A 593 -2.17 32.27 -5.48
C GLU A 593 -2.79 30.89 -5.18
N SER A 594 -3.64 30.79 -4.16
CA SER A 594 -4.34 29.54 -3.82
C SER A 594 -5.28 29.08 -4.93
N ASP A 595 -6.04 30.01 -5.55
CA ASP A 595 -6.93 29.66 -6.66
C ASP A 595 -6.15 29.36 -7.94
N TYR A 596 -5.02 30.03 -8.16
CA TYR A 596 -4.11 29.71 -9.26
C TYR A 596 -3.65 28.24 -9.22
N TYR A 597 -3.16 27.75 -8.07
CA TYR A 597 -2.70 26.36 -7.97
C TYR A 597 -3.84 25.35 -8.20
N ARG A 598 -5.06 25.67 -7.74
CA ARG A 598 -6.25 24.85 -8.01
C ARG A 598 -6.57 24.80 -9.51
N LYS A 599 -6.58 25.95 -10.18
CA LYS A 599 -6.87 26.06 -11.62
C LYS A 599 -5.75 25.47 -12.49
N GLN A 600 -4.50 25.58 -12.06
CA GLN A 600 -3.34 24.96 -12.70
C GLN A 600 -3.47 23.43 -12.71
N ARG A 601 -3.87 22.82 -11.59
CA ARG A 601 -4.12 21.37 -11.53
C ARG A 601 -5.19 20.93 -12.53
N ILE A 602 -6.32 21.64 -12.57
CA ILE A 602 -7.41 21.38 -13.53
C ILE A 602 -6.92 21.54 -14.98
N ALA A 603 -6.10 22.57 -15.25
CA ALA A 603 -5.55 22.78 -16.59
C ALA A 603 -4.65 21.63 -17.05
N ILE A 604 -3.82 21.09 -16.15
CA ILE A 604 -2.96 19.94 -16.43
C ILE A 604 -3.80 18.67 -16.64
N GLU A 605 -4.83 18.45 -15.82
CA GLU A 605 -5.76 17.32 -15.98
C GLU A 605 -6.47 17.37 -17.35
N ASN A 606 -6.92 18.55 -17.78
CA ASN A 606 -7.51 18.73 -19.11
C ASN A 606 -6.52 18.51 -20.25
N LEU A 607 -5.29 19.03 -20.14
CA LEU A 607 -4.24 18.77 -21.13
C LEU A 607 -3.91 17.29 -21.23
N THR A 608 -3.92 16.59 -20.09
CA THR A 608 -3.72 15.14 -20.03
C THR A 608 -4.82 14.40 -20.80
N GLN A 609 -6.08 14.82 -20.64
CA GLN A 609 -7.21 14.23 -21.36
C GLN A 609 -7.08 14.41 -22.87
N VAL A 610 -6.64 15.58 -23.34
CA VAL A 610 -6.37 15.83 -24.76
C VAL A 610 -5.27 14.90 -25.29
N ILE A 611 -4.19 14.69 -24.53
CA ILE A 611 -3.12 13.77 -24.93
C ILE A 611 -3.63 12.32 -25.02
N ILE A 612 -4.51 11.91 -24.09
CA ILE A 612 -5.18 10.59 -24.17
C ILE A 612 -6.02 10.51 -25.44
N GLU A 613 -6.80 11.54 -25.76
CA GLU A 613 -7.63 11.58 -26.96
C GLU A 613 -6.78 11.45 -28.24
N MET A 614 -5.68 12.20 -28.34
CA MET A 614 -4.72 12.09 -29.45
C MET A 614 -4.15 10.67 -29.58
N GLU A 615 -3.81 10.02 -28.46
CA GLU A 615 -3.31 8.64 -28.44
C GLU A 615 -4.38 7.61 -28.84
N THR A 616 -5.65 7.83 -28.46
CA THR A 616 -6.77 6.96 -28.82
C THR A 616 -7.17 7.10 -30.29
N HIS A 617 -7.17 8.31 -30.85
CA HIS A 617 -7.45 8.55 -32.27
C HIS A 617 -6.46 7.81 -33.17
N LEU A 618 -5.19 7.72 -32.76
CA LEU A 618 -4.17 6.93 -33.47
C LEU A 618 -4.36 5.42 -33.37
N HIS A 619 -5.08 4.92 -32.37
CA HIS A 619 -5.42 3.49 -32.26
C HIS A 619 -6.60 3.10 -33.15
N ASP A 620 -7.52 4.03 -33.40
CA ASP A 620 -8.75 3.79 -34.17
C ASP A 620 -8.59 3.99 -35.69
N GLU A 621 -7.45 4.50 -36.17
CA GLU A 621 -7.10 4.51 -37.60
C GLU A 621 -6.25 3.28 -38.00
N PRO A 622 -6.85 2.19 -38.53
CA PRO A 622 -6.08 1.13 -39.16
C PRO A 622 -5.72 1.53 -40.60
N GLY A 623 -4.44 1.86 -40.84
CA GLY A 623 -3.79 1.79 -42.16
C GLY A 623 -4.51 2.49 -43.33
N GLY A 624 -4.34 3.81 -43.44
CA GLY A 624 -4.77 4.61 -44.59
C GLY A 624 -3.62 5.26 -45.35
N ALA A 625 -3.02 4.50 -46.28
CA ALA A 625 -2.35 4.91 -47.52
C ALA A 625 -1.36 6.10 -47.57
N GLN A 626 -0.12 5.75 -47.95
CA GLN A 626 0.68 6.56 -48.87
C GLN A 626 -0.18 7.09 -50.03
N LYS A 627 -0.16 8.41 -50.22
CA LYS A 627 -0.07 9.01 -51.56
C LYS A 627 0.65 10.35 -51.49
#